data_AF-A0A2M7XVE9-F1
#
_entry.id   AF-A0A2M7XVE9-F1
#
_cell.length_a   1.000
_cell.length_b   1.000
_cell.length_c   1.000
_cell.angle_alpha   90.00
_cell.angle_beta   90.00
_cell.angle_gamma   90.00
#
_symmetry.space_group_name_H-M   'P 1'
#
loop_
_entity.id
_entity.type
_entity.pdbx_description
1 polymer ?
#
loop_
_entity_poly.entity_id
_entity_poly.type
_entity_poly.pdbx_seq_one_letter_code
_entity_poly.pdbx_strand_id
1 'polypeptide(L)'
;LMIIVSDNTATNIVLEALGKTHAERLAAVNDKMTALGLKNTRLLNRLMGWSTKTDSPESIRYGVGMSTPEDMGLLLEQIVNRTAIDSAGCDQMLNVLGGQIYGEIIPRLLPVDADDISVYHKTGSVTETRVDVGYVKSAKARYVVALFADQFRDHSWSNNNEATVALAKISRMIWNQFTGDSGFDQQPVLSQDYYPYPGGEWLRLRLHNGLFPDP
;
A
#
# COMPACT_ATOMS: atom_id res chain seq x y z
N LEU A 1 12.06 -11.09 4.04
CA LEU A 1 11.01 -12.07 3.68
C LEU A 1 9.60 -11.45 3.79
N MET A 2 9.08 -11.18 4.99
CA MET A 2 7.73 -10.60 5.20
C MET A 2 7.42 -9.36 4.35
N ILE A 3 8.33 -8.41 4.25
CA ILE A 3 8.11 -7.18 3.48
C ILE A 3 8.51 -7.37 2.01
N ILE A 4 9.79 -7.69 1.77
CA ILE A 4 10.40 -7.76 0.43
C ILE A 4 9.69 -8.72 -0.53
N VAL A 5 9.29 -9.91 -0.09
CA VAL A 5 8.62 -10.93 -0.92
C VAL A 5 7.25 -11.32 -0.38
N SER A 6 6.69 -10.55 0.55
CA SER A 6 5.36 -10.78 1.13
C SER A 6 5.14 -12.18 1.74
N ASP A 7 6.18 -12.79 2.31
CA ASP A 7 6.13 -14.18 2.79
C ASP A 7 5.23 -14.33 4.03
N ASN A 8 4.14 -15.10 3.89
CA ASN A 8 3.15 -15.33 4.94
C ASN A 8 3.71 -16.11 6.15
N THR A 9 4.67 -17.00 5.94
CA THR A 9 5.30 -17.80 7.01
C THR A 9 6.16 -16.90 7.88
N ALA A 10 7.01 -16.08 7.27
CA ALA A 10 7.84 -15.10 7.96
C ALA A 10 6.99 -14.10 8.74
N THR A 11 5.89 -13.60 8.15
CA THR A 11 4.96 -12.72 8.85
C THR A 11 4.36 -13.38 10.09
N ASN A 12 3.92 -14.64 9.95
CA ASN A 12 3.39 -15.39 11.08
C ASN A 12 4.47 -15.63 12.14
N ILE A 13 5.72 -15.94 11.79
CA ILE A 13 6.81 -16.10 12.77
C ILE A 13 7.06 -14.81 13.56
N VAL A 14 7.04 -13.64 12.90
CA VAL A 14 7.13 -12.34 13.59
C VAL A 14 5.95 -12.16 14.54
N LEU A 15 4.73 -12.46 14.11
CA LEU A 15 3.54 -12.37 14.94
C LEU A 15 3.59 -13.31 16.16
N GLU A 16 4.07 -14.55 15.99
CA GLU A 16 4.23 -15.53 17.07
C GLU A 16 5.18 -15.04 18.17
N ALA A 17 6.16 -14.21 17.83
CA ALA A 17 7.10 -13.63 18.79
C ALA A 17 6.50 -12.54 19.69
N LEU A 18 5.30 -12.01 19.36
CA LEU A 18 4.68 -10.88 20.06
C LEU A 18 3.83 -11.28 21.28
N GLY A 19 3.62 -12.58 21.52
CA GLY A 19 2.79 -13.05 22.62
C GLY A 19 2.66 -14.57 22.66
N LYS A 20 2.15 -15.12 23.76
CA LYS A 20 2.02 -16.58 23.95
C LYS A 20 0.74 -17.11 23.32
N THR A 21 -0.33 -16.31 23.38
CA THR A 21 -1.64 -16.64 22.82
C THR A 21 -1.93 -15.83 21.56
N HIS A 22 -2.86 -16.32 20.73
CA HIS A 22 -3.29 -15.59 19.54
C HIS A 22 -3.84 -14.20 19.88
N ALA A 23 -4.66 -14.09 20.94
CA ALA A 23 -5.24 -12.83 21.38
C ALA A 23 -4.17 -11.80 21.81
N GLU A 24 -3.16 -12.23 22.58
CA GLU A 24 -2.06 -11.36 22.99
C GLU A 24 -1.26 -10.83 21.78
N ARG A 25 -1.04 -11.65 20.76
CA ARG A 25 -0.30 -11.25 19.56
C ARG A 25 -1.07 -10.23 18.73
N LEU A 26 -2.39 -10.42 18.58
CA LEU A 26 -3.25 -9.44 17.91
C LEU A 26 -3.28 -8.12 18.70
N ALA A 27 -3.43 -8.21 20.03
CA ALA A 27 -3.41 -7.03 20.91
C ALA A 27 -2.09 -6.27 20.79
N ALA A 28 -0.94 -6.94 20.83
CA ALA A 28 0.36 -6.30 20.69
C ALA A 28 0.50 -5.46 19.40
N VAL A 29 0.00 -5.99 18.27
CA VAL A 29 -0.01 -5.24 16.99
C VAL A 29 -1.00 -4.08 17.06
N ASN A 30 -2.25 -4.33 17.46
CA ASN A 30 -3.32 -3.34 17.44
C ASN A 30 -3.09 -2.20 18.43
N ASP A 31 -2.55 -2.48 19.61
CA ASP A 31 -2.18 -1.48 20.61
C ASP A 31 -1.04 -0.60 20.09
N LYS A 32 -0.07 -1.18 19.36
CA LYS A 32 0.97 -0.39 18.70
C LYS A 32 0.40 0.50 17.60
N MET A 33 -0.52 0.01 16.76
CA MET A 33 -1.18 0.83 15.74
C MET A 33 -1.96 1.99 16.40
N THR A 34 -2.70 1.71 17.47
CA THR A 34 -3.43 2.71 18.26
C THR A 34 -2.48 3.76 18.85
N ALA A 35 -1.36 3.33 19.43
CA ALA A 35 -0.35 4.24 20.01
C ALA A 35 0.34 5.13 18.97
N LEU A 36 0.37 4.71 17.70
CA LEU A 36 0.84 5.51 16.56
C LEU A 36 -0.24 6.46 16.01
N GLY A 37 -1.45 6.43 16.57
CA GLY A 37 -2.58 7.25 16.15
C GLY A 37 -3.36 6.69 14.96
N LEU A 38 -3.15 5.43 14.57
CA LEU A 38 -3.84 4.78 13.46
C LEU A 38 -5.20 4.25 13.95
N LYS A 39 -6.28 4.95 13.61
CA LYS A 39 -7.60 4.74 14.22
C LYS A 39 -8.40 3.61 13.58
N ASN A 40 -8.10 3.29 12.32
CA ASN A 40 -8.87 2.40 11.48
C ASN A 40 -8.08 1.14 11.06
N THR A 41 -6.85 1.00 11.58
CA THR A 41 -5.95 -0.11 11.26
C THR A 41 -6.04 -1.19 12.33
N ARG A 42 -6.44 -2.40 11.93
CA ARG A 42 -6.58 -3.54 12.84
C ARG A 42 -6.16 -4.84 12.18
N LEU A 43 -5.32 -5.62 12.87
CA LEU A 43 -5.09 -7.03 12.61
C LEU A 43 -6.20 -7.84 13.30
N LEU A 44 -6.93 -8.62 12.50
CA LEU A 44 -8.10 -9.38 12.95
C LEU A 44 -7.78 -10.87 13.11
N ASN A 45 -6.77 -11.36 12.38
CA ASN A 45 -6.36 -12.76 12.40
C ASN A 45 -4.90 -12.92 11.93
N ARG A 46 -4.32 -14.10 12.17
CA ARG A 46 -3.07 -14.52 11.51
C ARG A 46 -3.31 -14.83 10.03
N LEU A 47 -2.24 -14.80 9.23
CA LEU A 47 -2.30 -15.17 7.82
C LEU A 47 -2.55 -16.66 7.66
N MET A 48 -3.43 -17.02 6.71
CA MET A 48 -3.83 -18.40 6.40
C MET A 48 -4.42 -19.19 7.59
N GLY A 49 -4.89 -18.52 8.64
CA GLY A 49 -5.42 -19.14 9.86
C GLY A 49 -6.94 -19.30 9.88
N TRP A 50 -7.49 -20.33 9.22
CA TRP A 50 -8.95 -20.53 9.21
C TRP A 50 -9.54 -20.85 10.58
N SER A 51 -8.82 -21.61 11.43
CA SER A 51 -9.29 -22.01 12.75
C SER A 51 -9.32 -20.87 13.79
N THR A 52 -8.61 -19.78 13.51
CA THR A 52 -8.52 -18.61 14.40
C THR A 52 -9.36 -17.43 13.90
N LYS A 53 -10.04 -17.60 12.76
CA LYS A 53 -10.96 -16.60 12.22
C LYS A 53 -12.21 -16.52 13.10
N THR A 54 -12.69 -15.30 13.34
CA THR A 54 -13.92 -15.05 14.11
C THR A 54 -15.09 -14.73 13.18
N ASP A 55 -16.32 -14.83 13.69
CA ASP A 55 -17.54 -14.47 12.97
C ASP A 55 -17.94 -12.99 13.16
N SER A 56 -17.00 -12.13 13.56
CA SER A 56 -17.30 -10.70 13.65
C SER A 56 -17.58 -10.11 12.25
N PRO A 57 -18.44 -9.07 12.13
CA PRO A 57 -18.68 -8.43 10.84
C PRO A 57 -17.42 -7.97 10.12
N GLU A 58 -16.43 -7.46 10.88
CA GLU A 58 -15.13 -7.05 10.35
C GLU A 58 -14.32 -8.25 9.82
N SER A 59 -14.25 -9.35 10.57
CA SER A 59 -13.52 -10.57 10.17
C SER A 59 -14.16 -11.24 8.94
N ILE A 60 -15.49 -11.20 8.85
CA ILE A 60 -16.23 -11.70 7.68
C ILE A 60 -15.87 -10.86 6.44
N ARG A 61 -15.85 -9.54 6.59
CA ARG A 61 -15.66 -8.58 5.51
C ARG A 61 -14.21 -8.43 5.04
N TYR A 62 -13.26 -8.35 5.98
CA TYR A 62 -11.86 -8.04 5.69
C TYR A 62 -10.89 -9.23 5.89
N GLY A 63 -11.35 -10.31 6.52
CA GLY A 63 -10.52 -11.50 6.74
C GLY A 63 -9.41 -11.26 7.76
N VAL A 64 -8.18 -11.05 7.27
CA VAL A 64 -6.95 -11.02 8.10
C VAL A 64 -6.79 -9.69 8.83
N GLY A 65 -7.21 -8.59 8.22
CA GLY A 65 -7.03 -7.25 8.78
C GLY A 65 -7.62 -6.18 7.89
N MET A 66 -7.70 -4.96 8.43
CA MET A 66 -8.26 -3.79 7.77
C MET A 66 -7.40 -2.55 8.04
N SER A 67 -7.48 -1.57 7.14
CA SER A 67 -6.77 -0.29 7.23
C SER A 67 -7.42 0.72 6.28
N THR A 68 -7.03 1.99 6.39
CA THR A 68 -7.38 3.05 5.43
C THR A 68 -6.13 3.62 4.75
N PRO A 69 -6.27 4.30 3.59
CA PRO A 69 -5.19 5.07 2.99
C PRO A 69 -4.63 6.15 3.94
N GLU A 70 -5.49 6.79 4.73
CA GLU A 70 -5.09 7.83 5.68
C GLU A 70 -4.16 7.29 6.77
N ASP A 71 -4.53 6.18 7.42
CA ASP A 71 -3.71 5.56 8.46
C ASP A 71 -2.35 5.10 7.88
N MET A 72 -2.34 4.51 6.70
CA MET A 72 -1.11 4.02 6.08
C MET A 72 -0.20 5.16 5.59
N GLY A 73 -0.80 6.24 5.09
CA GLY A 73 -0.08 7.47 4.77
C GLY A 73 0.59 8.05 6.03
N LEU A 74 -0.17 8.20 7.12
CA LEU A 74 0.34 8.69 8.40
C LEU A 74 1.46 7.80 8.95
N LEU A 75 1.30 6.48 8.93
CA LEU A 75 2.31 5.54 9.37
C LEU A 75 3.61 5.72 8.58
N LEU A 76 3.52 5.77 7.25
CA LEU A 76 4.71 5.87 6.41
C LEU A 76 5.38 7.26 6.53
N GLU A 77 4.61 8.33 6.70
CA GLU A 77 5.14 9.65 7.03
C GLU A 77 5.92 9.64 8.36
N GLN A 78 5.39 9.00 9.40
CA GLN A 78 6.10 8.87 10.68
C GLN A 78 7.38 8.02 10.54
N ILE A 79 7.38 6.97 9.72
CA ILE A 79 8.58 6.18 9.44
C ILE A 79 9.63 7.04 8.72
N VAL A 80 9.24 7.74 7.64
CA VAL A 80 10.13 8.62 6.86
C VAL A 80 10.72 9.73 7.70
N ASN A 81 9.92 10.32 8.60
CA ASN A 81 10.33 11.39 9.51
C ASN A 81 11.02 10.88 10.77
N ARG A 82 11.23 9.57 10.92
CA ARG A 82 11.90 8.94 12.08
C ARG A 82 11.20 9.19 13.42
N THR A 83 9.87 9.26 13.40
CA THR A 83 9.03 9.52 14.59
C THR A 83 8.12 8.34 14.97
N ALA A 84 8.03 7.28 14.15
CA ALA A 84 7.21 6.10 14.47
C ALA A 84 7.77 5.29 15.66
N ILE A 85 9.10 5.21 15.76
CA ILE A 85 9.85 4.63 16.87
C ILE A 85 11.16 5.42 17.04
N ASP A 86 12.31 4.78 17.24
CA ASP A 86 13.60 5.44 17.14
C ASP A 86 14.11 5.55 15.69
N SER A 87 15.10 6.42 15.48
CA SER A 87 15.67 6.69 14.15
C SER A 87 16.30 5.47 13.50
N ALA A 88 17.01 4.63 14.25
CA ALA A 88 17.70 3.46 13.70
C ALA A 88 16.68 2.40 13.23
N GLY A 89 15.62 2.18 14.00
CA GLY A 89 14.52 1.31 13.63
C GLY A 89 13.77 1.82 12.40
N CYS A 90 13.51 3.12 12.30
CA CYS A 90 12.92 3.72 11.10
C CYS A 90 13.81 3.56 9.87
N ASP A 91 15.11 3.76 10.01
CA ASP A 91 16.07 3.56 8.91
C ASP A 91 16.11 2.09 8.45
N GLN A 92 16.04 1.14 9.38
CA GLN A 92 15.92 -0.29 9.06
C GLN A 92 14.62 -0.60 8.32
N MET A 93 13.48 -0.03 8.77
CA MET A 93 12.19 -0.20 8.10
C MET A 93 12.23 0.34 6.67
N LEU A 94 12.78 1.55 6.47
CA LEU A 94 12.97 2.11 5.13
C LEU A 94 13.88 1.21 4.28
N ASN A 95 15.02 0.76 4.80
CA ASN A 95 15.91 -0.12 4.04
C ASN A 95 15.20 -1.41 3.58
N VAL A 96 14.38 -2.01 4.43
CA VAL A 96 13.60 -3.21 4.06
C VAL A 96 12.50 -2.89 3.05
N LEU A 97 11.81 -1.74 3.18
CA LEU A 97 10.80 -1.28 2.22
C LEU A 97 11.39 -0.98 0.84
N GLY A 98 12.61 -0.44 0.78
CA GLY A 98 13.33 -0.18 -0.47
C GLY A 98 13.82 -1.44 -1.19
N GLY A 99 13.83 -2.59 -0.50
CA GLY A 99 14.14 -3.88 -1.10
C GLY A 99 12.95 -4.59 -1.74
N GLN A 100 11.76 -3.99 -1.76
CA GLN A 100 10.55 -4.58 -2.34
C GLN A 100 10.74 -4.95 -3.81
N ILE A 101 10.28 -6.13 -4.22
CA ILE A 101 10.44 -6.62 -5.60
C ILE A 101 9.15 -6.52 -6.44
N TYR A 102 7.99 -6.41 -5.79
CA TYR A 102 6.70 -6.32 -6.47
C TYR A 102 6.40 -4.88 -6.87
N GLY A 103 6.66 -4.54 -8.14
CA GLY A 103 6.60 -3.17 -8.68
C GLY A 103 5.37 -2.86 -9.53
N GLU A 104 4.27 -3.62 -9.42
CA GLU A 104 3.15 -3.58 -10.35
C GLU A 104 2.21 -2.37 -10.19
N ILE A 105 2.33 -1.60 -9.09
CA ILE A 105 1.49 -0.42 -8.80
C ILE A 105 2.32 0.87 -8.76
N ILE A 106 2.92 1.24 -7.62
CA ILE A 106 3.57 2.55 -7.49
C ILE A 106 4.73 2.70 -8.47
N PRO A 107 5.69 1.76 -8.56
CA PRO A 107 6.85 1.90 -9.44
C PRO A 107 6.53 1.77 -10.94
N ARG A 108 5.46 1.03 -11.29
CA ARG A 108 5.22 0.50 -12.64
C ARG A 108 5.35 1.51 -13.78
N LEU A 109 4.83 2.72 -13.58
CA LEU A 109 4.78 3.77 -14.60
C LEU A 109 5.64 4.99 -14.25
N LEU A 110 6.42 4.92 -13.16
CA LEU A 110 7.39 5.95 -12.84
C LEU A 110 8.61 5.84 -13.77
N PRO A 111 9.25 6.96 -14.13
CA PRO A 111 10.43 6.94 -15.00
C PRO A 111 11.70 6.57 -14.20
N VAL A 112 11.68 5.39 -13.57
CA VAL A 112 12.68 4.98 -12.55
C VAL A 112 14.11 4.97 -13.08
N ASP A 113 14.31 4.62 -14.36
CA ASP A 113 15.62 4.57 -14.99
C ASP A 113 16.17 5.96 -15.40
N ALA A 114 15.28 6.92 -15.64
CA ALA A 114 15.67 8.24 -16.13
C ALA A 114 15.92 9.25 -15.00
N ASP A 115 15.26 9.08 -13.87
CA ASP A 115 15.14 10.13 -12.84
C ASP A 115 15.71 9.74 -11.46
N ASP A 116 16.48 8.65 -11.36
CA ASP A 116 17.08 8.15 -10.11
C ASP A 116 16.05 8.11 -8.97
N ILE A 117 14.93 7.42 -9.24
CA ILE A 117 13.78 7.37 -8.34
C ILE A 117 13.95 6.16 -7.41
N SER A 118 14.02 6.43 -6.11
CA SER A 118 13.88 5.40 -5.09
C SER A 118 12.42 5.27 -4.65
N VAL A 119 11.90 4.05 -4.63
CA VAL A 119 10.56 3.74 -4.12
C VAL A 119 10.67 2.79 -2.93
N TYR A 120 10.22 3.24 -1.76
CA TYR A 120 10.18 2.47 -0.52
C TYR A 120 8.73 2.10 -0.24
N HIS A 121 8.33 0.86 -0.50
CA HIS A 121 6.90 0.54 -0.53
C HIS A 121 6.55 -0.89 -0.11
N LYS A 122 5.25 -1.10 0.15
CA LYS A 122 4.68 -2.42 0.39
C LYS A 122 3.35 -2.58 -0.33
N THR A 123 3.27 -3.65 -1.11
CA THR A 123 2.07 -4.09 -1.80
C THR A 123 1.15 -4.94 -0.90
N GLY A 124 -0.13 -5.03 -1.24
CA GLY A 124 -1.10 -5.94 -0.63
C GLY A 124 -2.13 -6.39 -1.66
N SER A 125 -2.52 -7.66 -1.64
CA SER A 125 -3.50 -8.20 -2.59
C SER A 125 -4.31 -9.35 -2.02
N VAL A 126 -5.62 -9.23 -2.07
CA VAL A 126 -6.61 -10.30 -1.88
C VAL A 126 -7.62 -10.24 -3.03
N THR A 127 -8.52 -11.21 -3.18
CA THR A 127 -9.38 -11.35 -4.38
C THR A 127 -9.93 -10.03 -4.93
N GLU A 128 -10.53 -9.21 -4.07
CA GLU A 128 -11.20 -7.96 -4.46
C GLU A 128 -10.47 -6.70 -3.97
N THR A 129 -9.24 -6.81 -3.47
CA THR A 129 -8.47 -5.67 -2.96
C THR A 129 -7.06 -5.64 -3.55
N ARG A 130 -6.60 -4.46 -3.97
CA ARG A 130 -5.22 -4.16 -4.37
C ARG A 130 -4.76 -2.92 -3.62
N VAL A 131 -3.59 -2.98 -3.02
CA VAL A 131 -3.02 -1.90 -2.23
C VAL A 131 -1.54 -1.75 -2.55
N ASP A 132 -1.07 -0.51 -2.57
CA ASP A 132 0.36 -0.19 -2.51
C ASP A 132 0.55 1.10 -1.73
N VAL A 133 1.44 1.08 -0.73
CA VAL A 133 1.75 2.23 0.12
C VAL A 133 3.25 2.47 0.03
N GLY A 134 3.64 3.68 -0.38
CA GLY A 134 5.03 3.96 -0.71
C GLY A 134 5.48 5.38 -0.48
N TYR A 135 6.78 5.52 -0.23
CA TYR A 135 7.52 6.76 -0.21
C TYR A 135 8.35 6.82 -1.49
N VAL A 136 8.04 7.80 -2.34
CA VAL A 136 8.77 8.06 -3.57
C VAL A 136 9.75 9.20 -3.31
N LYS A 137 11.02 8.99 -3.66
CA LYS A 137 12.10 9.94 -3.43
C LYS A 137 12.95 10.09 -4.68
N SER A 138 13.06 11.33 -5.15
CA SER A 138 14.01 11.76 -6.18
C SER A 138 14.52 13.17 -5.89
N ALA A 139 15.37 13.70 -6.76
CA ALA A 139 15.75 15.12 -6.75
C ALA A 139 14.58 16.05 -7.12
N LYS A 140 13.58 15.55 -7.88
CA LYS A 140 12.45 16.34 -8.39
C LYS A 140 11.28 16.38 -7.41
N ALA A 141 10.99 15.27 -6.75
CA ALA A 141 9.83 15.14 -5.87
C ALA A 141 10.10 14.15 -4.73
N ARG A 142 9.47 14.42 -3.58
CA ARG A 142 9.47 13.55 -2.40
C ARG A 142 8.08 13.53 -1.80
N TYR A 143 7.43 12.38 -1.80
CA TYR A 143 6.06 12.25 -1.29
C TYR A 143 5.76 10.84 -0.76
N VAL A 144 4.85 10.79 0.21
CA VAL A 144 4.20 9.56 0.65
C VAL A 144 2.88 9.42 -0.10
N VAL A 145 2.53 8.20 -0.50
CA VAL A 145 1.27 7.88 -1.15
C VAL A 145 0.75 6.53 -0.65
N ALA A 146 -0.57 6.46 -0.41
CA ALA A 146 -1.27 5.22 -0.09
C ALA A 146 -2.40 5.02 -1.11
N LEU A 147 -2.31 3.95 -1.91
CA LEU A 147 -3.22 3.63 -2.99
C LEU A 147 -4.00 2.37 -2.66
N PHE A 148 -5.33 2.47 -2.60
CA PHE A 148 -6.23 1.35 -2.30
C PHE A 148 -7.28 1.27 -3.40
N ALA A 149 -7.51 0.05 -3.89
CA ALA A 149 -8.68 -0.31 -4.68
C ALA A 149 -9.34 -1.51 -4.01
N ASP A 150 -10.66 -1.46 -3.86
CA ASP A 150 -11.45 -2.48 -3.19
C ASP A 150 -12.78 -2.73 -3.92
N GLN A 151 -13.35 -3.92 -3.80
CA GLN A 151 -14.62 -4.34 -4.42
C GLN A 151 -14.65 -4.21 -5.95
N PHE A 152 -13.52 -4.36 -6.63
CA PHE A 152 -13.48 -4.42 -8.10
C PHE A 152 -13.89 -5.81 -8.61
N ARG A 153 -14.44 -5.86 -9.84
CA ARG A 153 -15.00 -7.09 -10.43
C ARG A 153 -13.96 -8.03 -11.06
N ASP A 154 -12.83 -7.50 -11.49
CA ASP A 154 -11.76 -8.28 -12.10
C ASP A 154 -10.98 -9.05 -11.01
N HIS A 155 -11.26 -10.33 -10.85
CA HIS A 155 -10.61 -11.16 -9.83
C HIS A 155 -9.34 -11.87 -10.34
N SER A 156 -8.81 -11.47 -11.50
CA SER A 156 -7.59 -12.07 -12.04
C SER A 156 -6.35 -11.71 -11.20
N TRP A 157 -5.42 -12.66 -11.10
CA TRP A 157 -4.10 -12.48 -10.47
C TRP A 157 -3.03 -12.02 -11.48
N SER A 158 -3.47 -11.50 -12.63
CA SER A 158 -2.58 -10.98 -13.67
C SER A 158 -2.05 -9.60 -13.28
N ASN A 159 -0.84 -9.28 -13.72
CA ASN A 159 -0.31 -7.90 -13.63
C ASN A 159 -1.14 -6.91 -14.46
N ASN A 160 -2.01 -7.39 -15.36
CA ASN A 160 -2.95 -6.57 -16.12
C ASN A 160 -4.34 -6.47 -15.48
N ASN A 161 -4.47 -6.88 -14.21
CA ASN A 161 -5.68 -6.67 -13.44
C ASN A 161 -6.10 -5.18 -13.48
N GLU A 162 -7.38 -4.92 -13.74
CA GLU A 162 -7.88 -3.56 -14.00
C GLU A 162 -7.59 -2.60 -12.84
N ALA A 163 -7.78 -3.05 -11.59
CA ALA A 163 -7.49 -2.24 -10.41
C ALA A 163 -5.98 -1.96 -10.27
N THR A 164 -5.14 -2.96 -10.53
CA THR A 164 -3.68 -2.80 -10.50
C THR A 164 -3.21 -1.75 -11.52
N VAL A 165 -3.72 -1.83 -12.75
CA VAL A 165 -3.42 -0.85 -13.81
C VAL A 165 -3.95 0.54 -13.46
N ALA A 166 -5.16 0.63 -12.91
CA ALA A 166 -5.74 1.91 -12.50
C ALA A 166 -4.91 2.58 -11.40
N LEU A 167 -4.48 1.83 -10.37
CA LEU A 167 -3.62 2.36 -9.31
C LEU A 167 -2.24 2.79 -9.83
N ALA A 168 -1.65 2.04 -10.77
CA ALA A 168 -0.40 2.43 -11.41
C ALA A 168 -0.53 3.76 -12.19
N LYS A 169 -1.65 3.95 -12.90
CA LYS A 169 -1.95 5.21 -13.59
C LYS A 169 -2.12 6.36 -12.60
N ILE A 170 -2.82 6.14 -11.48
CA ILE A 170 -2.95 7.13 -10.40
C ILE A 170 -1.58 7.49 -9.81
N SER A 171 -0.70 6.50 -9.56
CA SER A 171 0.68 6.75 -9.12
C SER A 171 1.42 7.69 -10.09
N ARG A 172 1.29 7.44 -11.40
CA ARG A 172 1.88 8.30 -12.43
C ARG A 172 1.31 9.70 -12.42
N MET A 173 -0.01 9.85 -12.28
CA MET A 173 -0.67 11.16 -12.22
C MET A 173 -0.18 11.97 -11.02
N ILE A 174 0.04 11.33 -9.87
CA ILE A 174 0.61 11.96 -8.68
C ILE A 174 2.05 12.42 -8.94
N TRP A 175 2.87 11.59 -9.59
CA TRP A 175 4.23 12.02 -9.98
C TRP A 175 4.19 13.25 -10.89
N ASN A 176 3.38 13.22 -11.96
CA ASN A 176 3.23 14.33 -12.90
C ASN A 176 2.73 15.62 -12.20
N GLN A 177 1.91 15.52 -11.15
CA GLN A 177 1.50 16.69 -10.37
C GLN A 177 2.68 17.45 -9.76
N PHE A 178 3.76 16.75 -9.38
CA PHE A 178 4.95 17.37 -8.80
C PHE A 178 6.02 17.71 -9.83
N THR A 179 6.08 16.99 -10.96
CA THR A 179 7.20 17.10 -11.92
C THR A 179 6.81 17.61 -13.31
N GLY A 180 5.52 17.81 -13.56
CA GLY A 180 4.97 17.98 -14.91
C GLY A 180 5.03 16.69 -15.73
N ASP A 181 4.63 16.77 -17.00
CA ASP A 181 4.47 15.60 -17.88
C ASP A 181 5.79 15.13 -18.55
N SER A 182 6.92 15.79 -18.26
CA SER A 182 8.22 15.45 -18.86
C SER A 182 8.81 14.14 -18.30
N GLY A 183 9.46 13.33 -19.15
CA GLY A 183 10.23 12.14 -18.72
C GLY A 183 9.56 10.78 -18.96
N PHE A 184 8.43 10.71 -19.66
CA PHE A 184 7.93 9.47 -20.25
C PHE A 184 7.79 9.69 -21.75
N ASP A 185 8.71 9.14 -22.54
CA ASP A 185 8.42 8.94 -23.96
C ASP A 185 7.22 8.01 -24.01
N GLN A 186 6.08 8.53 -24.45
CA GLN A 186 4.89 7.74 -24.69
C GLN A 186 5.28 6.63 -25.68
N GLN A 187 5.51 5.42 -25.18
CA GLN A 187 5.67 4.26 -26.04
C GLN A 187 4.44 4.22 -26.95
N PRO A 188 4.60 4.16 -28.29
CA PRO A 188 3.47 4.12 -29.20
C PRO A 188 2.67 2.85 -28.86
N VAL A 189 1.50 3.05 -28.26
CA VAL A 189 0.65 1.97 -27.81
C VAL A 189 0.13 1.23 -29.04
N LEU A 190 0.59 -0.02 -29.23
CA LEU A 190 -0.10 -0.95 -30.12
C LEU A 190 -1.41 -1.36 -29.43
N SER A 191 -2.48 -0.63 -29.77
CA SER A 191 -3.89 -0.88 -29.45
C SER A 191 -4.29 -0.99 -27.97
N GLN A 192 -4.64 0.14 -27.35
CA GLN A 192 -6.02 0.54 -27.04
C GLN A 192 -5.93 1.87 -26.26
N ASP A 193 -6.36 2.95 -26.91
CA ASP A 193 -6.17 4.31 -26.46
C ASP A 193 -7.15 4.68 -25.33
N TYR A 194 -6.64 5.05 -24.16
CA TYR A 194 -7.41 5.68 -23.08
C TYR A 194 -6.63 6.86 -22.48
N TYR A 195 -6.31 7.83 -23.35
CA TYR A 195 -5.95 9.24 -23.15
C TYR A 195 -4.73 9.62 -22.26
N PRO A 196 -4.04 10.73 -22.61
CA PRO A 196 -2.87 11.26 -21.91
C PRO A 196 -3.31 11.89 -20.59
N TYR A 197 -2.46 11.84 -19.58
CA TYR A 197 -2.71 12.51 -18.30
C TYR A 197 -1.96 13.86 -18.29
N PRO A 198 -2.59 14.98 -18.72
CA PRO A 198 -2.07 16.30 -18.45
C PRO A 198 -2.18 16.57 -16.95
N GLY A 199 -1.08 16.97 -16.32
CA GLY A 199 -1.07 17.49 -14.95
C GLY A 199 -2.03 18.68 -14.83
N GLY A 200 -3.12 18.50 -14.07
CA GLY A 200 -4.11 19.52 -13.75
C GLY A 200 -4.63 19.29 -12.33
N GLU A 201 -4.97 20.38 -11.64
CA GLU A 201 -5.41 20.41 -10.24
C GLU A 201 -6.40 19.27 -9.90
N TRP A 202 -6.01 18.36 -8.99
CA TRP A 202 -6.87 17.24 -8.66
C TRP A 202 -8.03 17.61 -7.72
N LEU A 203 -9.20 17.55 -8.34
CA LEU A 203 -10.49 17.12 -7.82
C LEU A 203 -10.39 15.96 -6.82
N ARG A 204 -11.03 16.11 -5.65
CA ARG A 204 -11.31 15.03 -4.70
C ARG A 204 -12.43 14.16 -5.26
N LEU A 205 -12.11 13.12 -6.04
CA LEU A 205 -13.10 12.19 -6.61
C LEU A 205 -13.61 11.22 -5.53
N ARG A 206 -14.78 11.52 -4.96
CA ARG A 206 -15.57 10.52 -4.24
C ARG A 206 -16.42 9.78 -5.26
N LEU A 207 -16.08 8.51 -5.55
CA LEU A 207 -16.96 7.67 -6.35
C LEU A 207 -18.23 7.41 -5.54
N HIS A 208 -19.40 7.72 -6.12
CA HIS A 208 -20.72 7.60 -5.46
C HIS A 208 -21.05 6.18 -4.93
N ASN A 209 -20.26 5.16 -5.32
CA ASN A 209 -20.46 3.76 -4.93
C ASN A 209 -19.31 3.19 -4.08
N GLY A 210 -18.40 4.03 -3.55
CA GLY A 210 -17.33 3.59 -2.66
C GLY A 210 -17.87 3.10 -1.32
N LEU A 211 -18.09 1.79 -1.22
CA LEU A 211 -18.74 1.14 -0.08
C LEU A 211 -17.73 0.77 1.02
N PHE A 212 -17.04 1.69 1.68
CA PHE A 212 -16.37 1.38 2.97
C PHE A 212 -16.20 2.61 3.86
N PRO A 213 -16.34 2.44 5.19
CA PRO A 213 -17.21 3.29 5.97
C PRO A 213 -16.45 4.44 6.63
N ASP A 214 -17.15 5.56 6.78
CA ASP A 214 -17.02 6.44 7.93
C ASP A 214 -18.45 6.88 8.32
N PRO A 215 -18.70 7.23 9.59
CA PRO A 215 -20.00 7.19 10.28
C PRO A 215 -21.10 8.08 9.69
#